data_AF-A0A381ZDT7-F1
#
_entry.id   AF-A0A381ZDT7-F1
#
_cell.length_a   1.000
_cell.length_b   1.000
_cell.length_c   1.000
_cell.angle_alpha   90.00
_cell.angle_beta   90.00
_cell.angle_gamma   90.00
#
_symmetry.space_group_name_H-M   'P 1'
#
loop_
_entity.id
_entity.type
_entity.pdbx_description
1 polymer ?
#
loop_
_entity_poly.entity_id
_entity_poly.type
_entity_poly.pdbx_seq_one_letter_code
_entity_poly.pdbx_strand_id
1 'polypeptide(L)'
;MLNGKIDLRSDTITQPDAAMREAMASAIVGDDVLGDDPTVQELEQRTAALLGKEAAVFVPSGTMANQLAIRSLTRPGEAILLDANAHIYCYEAGAPAALAGVQVSLLDGRRGQFTAGQLEAAIPPKDDHFAPPSLVCIENTHNRGGGSVWPLEQIESVTSTARGHGLALHLDGARLWNASAVSGVNEAVYAGHFDTVSVCFSKGLGAPVGSVLVGSADVIAKARFFRKQQGGAMRQVGILAAAAAHALENNRARLADDHANCRA
;
A
#
# COMPACT_ATOMS: atom_id res chain seq x y z
N MET A 1 -0.82 12.17 23.63
CA MET A 1 -0.12 11.39 24.68
C MET A 1 -1.10 10.41 25.31
N LEU A 2 -0.92 9.11 25.12
CA LEU A 2 -1.57 8.13 26.00
C LEU A 2 -0.88 8.23 27.37
N ASN A 3 -1.63 8.57 28.41
CA ASN A 3 -1.15 8.65 29.80
C ASN A 3 0.03 9.63 30.03
N GLY A 4 0.11 10.72 29.28
CA GLY A 4 1.14 11.76 29.47
C GLY A 4 2.57 11.36 29.12
N LYS A 5 2.77 10.25 28.38
CA LYS A 5 4.10 9.80 27.94
C LYS A 5 4.32 10.07 26.44
N ILE A 6 5.58 10.33 26.10
CA ILE A 6 6.06 10.30 24.71
C ILE A 6 6.12 8.83 24.30
N ASP A 7 5.46 8.48 23.19
CA ASP A 7 5.38 7.12 22.67
C ASP A 7 5.99 7.08 21.27
N LEU A 8 7.11 6.36 21.14
CA LEU A 8 7.92 6.28 19.92
C LEU A 8 7.93 4.84 19.34
N ARG A 9 6.95 4.01 19.72
CA ARG A 9 6.90 2.60 19.29
C ARG A 9 6.63 2.45 17.80
N SER A 10 5.75 3.30 17.25
CA SER A 10 5.28 3.24 15.87
C SER A 10 4.43 4.47 15.57
N ASP A 11 4.37 4.90 14.32
CA ASP A 11 3.41 5.91 13.83
C ASP A 11 1.96 5.38 13.76
N THR A 12 1.72 4.10 14.02
CA THR A 12 0.38 3.51 14.11
C THR A 12 -0.38 3.90 15.38
N ILE A 13 0.26 4.56 16.34
CA ILE A 13 -0.35 4.97 17.62
C ILE A 13 -1.08 6.32 17.55
N THR A 14 -1.01 7.00 16.41
CA THR A 14 -1.66 8.30 16.17
C THR A 14 -3.14 8.24 16.52
N GLN A 15 -3.68 9.35 17.02
CA GLN A 15 -5.09 9.45 17.37
C GLN A 15 -5.75 10.55 16.52
N PRO A 16 -7.04 10.38 16.17
CA PRO A 16 -7.80 11.43 15.51
C PRO A 16 -7.81 12.70 16.35
N ASP A 17 -7.46 13.82 15.73
CA ASP A 17 -7.61 15.16 16.32
C ASP A 17 -9.10 15.57 16.35
N ALA A 18 -9.37 16.76 16.91
CA ALA A 18 -10.73 17.25 17.06
C ALA A 18 -11.43 17.47 15.71
N ALA A 19 -10.72 18.00 14.71
CA ALA A 19 -11.28 18.29 13.40
C ALA A 19 -11.60 17.00 12.63
N MET A 20 -10.73 15.99 12.72
CA MET A 20 -10.98 14.67 12.17
C MET A 20 -12.17 13.98 12.84
N ARG A 21 -12.31 14.09 14.17
CA ARG A 21 -13.46 13.54 14.90
C ARG A 21 -14.78 14.17 14.47
N GLU A 22 -14.78 15.48 14.25
CA GLU A 22 -15.95 16.18 13.73
C GLU A 22 -16.29 15.71 12.31
N ALA A 23 -15.29 15.61 11.42
CA ALA A 23 -15.49 15.10 10.06
C ALA A 23 -16.09 13.69 10.04
N MET A 24 -15.67 12.81 10.96
CA MET A 24 -16.27 11.49 11.14
C MET A 24 -17.73 11.57 11.61
N ALA A 25 -18.02 12.44 12.59
CA ALA A 25 -19.36 12.58 13.17
C ALA A 25 -20.37 13.17 12.17
N SER A 26 -19.92 14.02 11.27
CA SER A 26 -20.75 14.67 10.24
C SER A 26 -20.78 13.94 8.90
N ALA A 27 -20.14 12.76 8.78
CA ALA A 27 -20.01 12.05 7.51
C ALA A 27 -21.37 11.61 6.94
N ILE A 28 -21.56 11.81 5.63
CA ILE A 28 -22.73 11.28 4.91
C ILE A 28 -22.39 9.83 4.50
N VAL A 29 -23.21 8.87 4.91
CA VAL A 29 -22.91 7.44 4.76
C VAL A 29 -23.98 6.70 3.94
N GLY A 30 -23.58 5.56 3.39
CA GLY A 30 -24.44 4.64 2.65
C GLY A 30 -24.04 3.18 2.92
N ASP A 31 -24.51 2.23 2.13
CA ASP A 31 -24.04 0.85 2.16
C ASP A 31 -22.94 0.64 1.09
N ASP A 32 -21.66 0.65 1.51
CA ASP A 32 -20.51 0.45 0.61
C ASP A 32 -20.56 -0.86 -0.21
N VAL A 33 -21.30 -1.89 0.25
CA VAL A 33 -21.48 -3.12 -0.54
C VAL A 33 -22.42 -2.90 -1.72
N LEU A 34 -23.42 -2.04 -1.57
CA LEU A 34 -24.30 -1.61 -2.67
C LEU A 34 -23.63 -0.52 -3.52
N GLY A 35 -22.55 0.07 -3.01
CA GLY A 35 -21.78 1.08 -3.70
C GLY A 35 -22.44 2.45 -3.64
N ASP A 36 -23.21 2.77 -2.59
CA ASP A 36 -23.91 4.04 -2.42
C ASP A 36 -23.43 4.86 -1.20
N ASP A 37 -22.28 4.53 -0.60
CA ASP A 37 -21.62 5.37 0.41
C ASP A 37 -20.82 6.51 -0.26
N PRO A 38 -21.31 7.77 -0.23
CA PRO A 38 -20.71 8.85 -1.01
C PRO A 38 -19.33 9.27 -0.48
N THR A 39 -19.12 9.16 0.84
CA THR A 39 -17.84 9.54 1.46
C THR A 39 -16.74 8.56 1.07
N VAL A 40 -17.07 7.26 0.97
CA VAL A 40 -16.12 6.25 0.47
C VAL A 40 -15.76 6.50 -0.99
N GLN A 41 -16.77 6.74 -1.84
CA GLN A 41 -16.55 7.00 -3.26
C GLN A 41 -15.64 8.22 -3.48
N GLU A 42 -15.88 9.29 -2.74
CA GLU A 42 -15.07 10.51 -2.83
C GLU A 42 -13.61 10.26 -2.40
N LEU A 43 -13.39 9.57 -1.27
CA LEU A 43 -12.04 9.20 -0.83
C LEU A 43 -11.31 8.36 -1.89
N GLU A 44 -11.99 7.36 -2.44
CA GLU A 44 -11.45 6.47 -3.47
C GLU A 44 -11.08 7.26 -4.74
N GLN A 45 -11.99 8.10 -5.25
CA GLN A 45 -11.76 8.94 -6.42
C GLN A 45 -10.58 9.91 -6.22
N ARG A 46 -10.54 10.61 -5.08
CA ARG A 46 -9.46 11.55 -4.74
C ARG A 46 -8.11 10.83 -4.63
N THR A 47 -8.08 9.67 -3.98
CA THR A 47 -6.84 8.89 -3.82
C THR A 47 -6.35 8.35 -5.16
N ALA A 48 -7.25 7.85 -6.02
CA ALA A 48 -6.91 7.41 -7.37
C ALA A 48 -6.33 8.56 -8.21
N ALA A 49 -6.98 9.72 -8.19
CA ALA A 49 -6.52 10.92 -8.91
C ALA A 49 -5.14 11.39 -8.45
N LEU A 50 -4.90 11.45 -7.12
CA LEU A 50 -3.61 11.84 -6.55
C LEU A 50 -2.46 10.90 -6.94
N LEU A 51 -2.75 9.62 -7.13
CA LEU A 51 -1.76 8.60 -7.51
C LEU A 51 -1.72 8.36 -9.03
N GLY A 52 -2.50 9.09 -9.82
CA GLY A 52 -2.57 8.94 -11.27
C GLY A 52 -3.08 7.56 -11.71
N LYS A 53 -4.06 7.01 -10.99
CA LYS A 53 -4.69 5.71 -11.28
C LYS A 53 -6.18 5.85 -11.59
N GLU A 54 -6.73 4.85 -12.24
CA GLU A 54 -8.12 4.87 -12.72
C GLU A 54 -9.13 4.67 -11.59
N ALA A 55 -8.82 3.79 -10.64
CA ALA A 55 -9.75 3.39 -9.60
C ALA A 55 -9.03 3.07 -8.28
N ALA A 56 -9.83 3.01 -7.22
CA ALA A 56 -9.40 2.71 -5.87
C ALA A 56 -10.44 1.84 -5.15
N VAL A 57 -10.00 1.13 -4.11
CA VAL A 57 -10.88 0.45 -3.14
C VAL A 57 -10.41 0.69 -1.71
N PHE A 58 -11.28 1.21 -0.86
CA PHE A 58 -11.05 1.37 0.58
C PHE A 58 -11.09 0.01 1.29
N VAL A 59 -10.16 -0.20 2.22
CA VAL A 59 -10.03 -1.43 2.99
C VAL A 59 -9.69 -1.14 4.47
N PRO A 60 -10.01 -2.06 5.39
CA PRO A 60 -9.73 -1.88 6.82
C PRO A 60 -8.26 -1.70 7.17
N SER A 61 -7.34 -2.30 6.41
CA SER A 61 -5.92 -2.35 6.75
C SER A 61 -4.99 -2.43 5.53
N GLY A 62 -3.73 -2.03 5.73
CA GLY A 62 -2.68 -2.16 4.72
C GLY A 62 -2.42 -3.61 4.33
N THR A 63 -2.47 -4.54 5.30
CA THR A 63 -2.41 -5.99 5.02
C THR A 63 -3.49 -6.40 4.03
N MET A 64 -4.75 -6.00 4.23
CA MET A 64 -5.78 -6.34 3.25
C MET A 64 -5.49 -5.71 1.88
N ALA A 65 -5.01 -4.47 1.82
CA ALA A 65 -4.67 -3.82 0.55
C ALA A 65 -3.62 -4.63 -0.23
N ASN A 66 -2.54 -5.05 0.43
CA ASN A 66 -1.49 -5.87 -0.16
C ASN A 66 -2.01 -7.24 -0.60
N GLN A 67 -2.80 -7.92 0.25
CA GLN A 67 -3.34 -9.23 -0.07
C GLN A 67 -4.36 -9.20 -1.22
N LEU A 68 -5.13 -8.12 -1.36
CA LEU A 68 -5.99 -7.92 -2.52
C LEU A 68 -5.18 -7.67 -3.79
N ALA A 69 -4.10 -6.89 -3.72
CA ALA A 69 -3.22 -6.66 -4.86
C ALA A 69 -2.61 -7.97 -5.37
N ILE A 70 -2.03 -8.76 -4.46
CA ILE A 70 -1.47 -10.07 -4.78
C ILE A 70 -2.54 -10.96 -5.39
N ARG A 71 -3.69 -11.11 -4.72
CA ARG A 71 -4.76 -11.99 -5.19
C ARG A 71 -5.36 -11.57 -6.54
N SER A 72 -5.33 -10.28 -6.87
CA SER A 72 -5.84 -9.74 -8.15
C SER A 72 -4.84 -9.85 -9.30
N LEU A 73 -3.54 -9.95 -9.01
CA LEU A 73 -2.46 -9.97 -10.01
C LEU A 73 -1.82 -11.35 -10.19
N THR A 74 -2.17 -12.33 -9.35
CA THR A 74 -1.58 -13.68 -9.41
C THR A 74 -2.64 -14.78 -9.46
N ARG A 75 -2.16 -16.00 -9.69
CA ARG A 75 -2.92 -17.25 -9.62
C ARG A 75 -2.27 -18.21 -8.61
N PRO A 76 -3.04 -19.11 -7.97
CA PRO A 76 -2.46 -20.18 -7.18
C PRO A 76 -1.42 -20.98 -7.98
N GLY A 77 -0.28 -21.26 -7.35
CA GLY A 77 0.86 -21.95 -7.98
C GLY A 77 1.89 -21.01 -8.63
N GLU A 78 1.62 -19.70 -8.72
CA GLU A 78 2.60 -18.72 -9.18
C GLU A 78 3.51 -18.23 -8.05
N ALA A 79 4.57 -17.48 -8.40
CA ALA A 79 5.51 -16.90 -7.46
C ALA A 79 5.51 -15.36 -7.50
N ILE A 80 5.68 -14.76 -6.32
CA ILE A 80 5.92 -13.32 -6.15
C ILE A 80 7.35 -13.06 -5.71
N LEU A 81 7.95 -11.98 -6.20
CA LEU A 81 9.32 -11.57 -5.89
C LEU A 81 9.32 -10.30 -5.03
N LEU A 82 10.00 -10.33 -3.89
CA LEU A 82 10.06 -9.20 -2.96
C LEU A 82 11.26 -9.30 -2.01
N ASP A 83 11.60 -8.21 -1.35
CA ASP A 83 12.71 -8.17 -0.39
C ASP A 83 12.50 -9.09 0.82
N ALA A 84 13.54 -9.76 1.30
CA ALA A 84 13.50 -10.68 2.43
C ALA A 84 12.99 -10.05 3.75
N ASN A 85 12.99 -8.73 3.84
CA ASN A 85 12.51 -7.97 4.99
C ASN A 85 11.22 -7.16 4.70
N ALA A 86 10.55 -7.38 3.57
CA ALA A 86 9.32 -6.68 3.26
C ALA A 86 8.16 -7.08 4.19
N HIS A 87 7.24 -6.14 4.43
CA HIS A 87 6.09 -6.29 5.31
C HIS A 87 5.19 -7.46 4.89
N ILE A 88 4.93 -7.58 3.58
CA ILE A 88 4.17 -8.68 2.96
C ILE A 88 4.68 -10.06 3.40
N TYR A 89 6.00 -10.22 3.53
CA TYR A 89 6.60 -11.48 3.94
C TYR A 89 6.67 -11.61 5.47
N CYS A 90 7.21 -10.60 6.16
CA CYS A 90 7.52 -10.70 7.59
C CYS A 90 6.32 -10.52 8.52
N TYR A 91 5.31 -9.73 8.14
CA TYR A 91 4.30 -9.18 9.06
C TYR A 91 2.86 -9.40 8.64
N GLU A 92 2.62 -10.19 7.58
CA GLU A 92 1.27 -10.52 7.11
C GLU A 92 0.92 -11.99 7.34
N ALA A 93 1.56 -12.62 8.33
CA ALA A 93 1.22 -13.97 8.81
C ALA A 93 1.18 -15.06 7.72
N GLY A 94 2.05 -14.96 6.72
CA GLY A 94 2.09 -15.92 5.59
C GLY A 94 0.86 -15.82 4.66
N ALA A 95 0.14 -14.70 4.70
CA ALA A 95 -1.07 -14.50 3.90
C ALA A 95 -0.90 -14.71 2.39
N PRO A 96 0.23 -14.38 1.72
CA PRO A 96 0.38 -14.68 0.30
C PRO A 96 0.15 -16.17 -0.02
N ALA A 97 0.75 -17.06 0.79
CA ALA A 97 0.55 -18.51 0.64
C ALA A 97 -0.88 -18.91 1.01
N ALA A 98 -1.40 -18.43 2.14
CA ALA A 98 -2.69 -18.86 2.68
C ALA A 98 -3.90 -18.37 1.86
N LEU A 99 -3.84 -17.15 1.32
CA LEU A 99 -4.99 -16.48 0.70
C LEU A 99 -4.91 -16.43 -0.83
N ALA A 100 -3.70 -16.41 -1.40
CA ALA A 100 -3.50 -16.39 -2.85
C ALA A 100 -2.92 -17.70 -3.40
N GLY A 101 -2.34 -18.56 -2.55
CA GLY A 101 -1.72 -19.82 -2.98
C GLY A 101 -0.43 -19.58 -3.75
N VAL A 102 0.28 -18.48 -3.48
CA VAL A 102 1.53 -18.14 -4.18
C VAL A 102 2.76 -18.46 -3.35
N GLN A 103 3.82 -18.84 -4.05
CA GLN A 103 5.16 -18.93 -3.50
C GLN A 103 5.80 -17.54 -3.40
N VAL A 104 6.74 -17.36 -2.47
CA VAL A 104 7.52 -16.14 -2.34
C VAL A 104 8.99 -16.42 -2.66
N SER A 105 9.54 -15.68 -3.61
CA SER A 105 10.96 -15.65 -3.95
C SER A 105 11.59 -14.41 -3.33
N LEU A 106 12.54 -14.60 -2.42
CA LEU A 106 13.09 -13.51 -1.61
C LEU A 106 14.36 -12.94 -2.25
N LEU A 107 14.47 -11.61 -2.25
CA LEU A 107 15.66 -10.87 -2.64
C LEU A 107 16.34 -10.26 -1.42
N ASP A 108 17.66 -10.19 -1.42
CA ASP A 108 18.44 -9.57 -0.34
C ASP A 108 18.81 -8.13 -0.72
N GLY A 109 17.83 -7.23 -0.63
CA GLY A 109 18.01 -5.81 -0.92
C GLY A 109 18.65 -5.05 0.24
N ARG A 110 19.61 -4.18 -0.07
CA ARG A 110 20.26 -3.37 0.96
C ARG A 110 19.24 -2.39 1.54
N ARG A 111 18.95 -2.53 2.85
CA ARG A 111 17.88 -1.75 3.52
C ARG A 111 16.52 -1.88 2.81
N GLY A 112 16.23 -3.05 2.25
CA GLY A 112 14.99 -3.29 1.52
C GLY A 112 15.03 -2.92 0.05
N GLN A 113 16.17 -2.46 -0.48
CA GLN A 113 16.32 -1.93 -1.83
C GLN A 113 17.17 -2.87 -2.68
N PHE A 114 16.51 -3.77 -3.43
CA PHE A 114 17.17 -4.69 -4.35
C PHE A 114 17.39 -4.04 -5.74
N THR A 115 18.37 -4.55 -6.47
CA THR A 115 18.75 -4.04 -7.80
C THR A 115 18.07 -4.83 -8.92
N ALA A 116 18.02 -4.25 -10.13
CA ALA A 116 17.55 -4.96 -11.31
C ALA A 116 18.34 -6.25 -11.60
N GLY A 117 19.65 -6.26 -11.34
CA GLY A 117 20.48 -7.47 -11.49
C GLY A 117 20.12 -8.56 -10.48
N GLN A 118 19.77 -8.18 -9.24
CA GLN A 118 19.25 -9.14 -8.26
C GLN A 118 17.87 -9.68 -8.65
N LEU A 119 17.01 -8.84 -9.23
CA LEU A 119 15.72 -9.27 -9.77
C LEU A 119 15.92 -10.27 -10.92
N GLU A 120 16.75 -9.93 -11.90
CA GLU A 120 17.06 -10.80 -13.04
C GLU A 120 17.56 -12.17 -12.58
N ALA A 121 18.50 -12.19 -11.62
CA ALA A 121 19.06 -13.43 -11.09
C ALA A 121 18.06 -14.28 -10.28
N ALA A 122 16.99 -13.67 -9.75
CA ALA A 122 15.97 -14.36 -8.98
C ALA A 122 14.85 -14.96 -9.85
N ILE A 123 14.78 -14.59 -11.14
CA ILE A 123 13.80 -15.14 -12.08
C ILE A 123 14.28 -16.53 -12.53
N PRO A 124 13.52 -17.61 -12.26
CA PRO A 124 13.90 -18.95 -12.69
C PRO A 124 13.77 -19.11 -14.21
N PRO A 125 14.45 -20.10 -14.82
CA PRO A 125 14.20 -20.47 -16.21
C PRO A 125 12.75 -20.94 -16.40
N LYS A 126 12.22 -20.78 -17.61
CA LYS A 126 10.89 -21.28 -17.98
C LYS A 126 10.95 -22.80 -18.10
N ASP A 127 10.54 -23.49 -17.05
CA ASP A 127 10.59 -24.94 -16.93
C ASP A 127 9.56 -25.44 -15.90
N ASP A 128 9.00 -26.63 -16.14
CA ASP A 128 7.88 -27.19 -15.35
C ASP A 128 8.23 -27.49 -13.88
N HIS A 129 9.52 -27.49 -13.52
CA HIS A 129 9.95 -27.69 -12.13
C HIS A 129 9.75 -26.44 -11.24
N PHE A 130 9.55 -25.25 -11.83
CA PHE A 130 9.50 -23.98 -11.09
C PHE A 130 8.11 -23.34 -11.11
N ALA A 131 7.74 -22.71 -10.00
CA ALA A 131 6.58 -21.81 -9.97
C ALA A 131 6.86 -20.59 -10.87
N PRO A 132 5.99 -20.27 -11.84
CA PRO A 132 6.23 -19.15 -12.73
C PRO A 132 6.11 -17.83 -11.96
N PRO A 133 7.11 -16.93 -12.05
CA PRO A 133 7.01 -15.61 -11.45
C PRO A 133 5.94 -14.79 -12.18
N SER A 134 5.11 -14.07 -11.42
CA SER A 134 4.06 -13.22 -12.00
C SER A 134 3.98 -11.82 -11.42
N LEU A 135 4.56 -11.56 -10.25
CA LEU A 135 4.47 -10.28 -9.57
C LEU A 135 5.77 -9.91 -8.86
N VAL A 136 6.20 -8.66 -9.01
CA VAL A 136 7.26 -8.04 -8.20
C VAL A 136 6.62 -7.03 -7.24
N CYS A 137 6.94 -7.14 -5.95
CA CYS A 137 6.50 -6.19 -4.93
C CYS A 137 7.68 -5.36 -4.40
N ILE A 138 7.50 -4.04 -4.35
CA ILE A 138 8.42 -3.09 -3.70
C ILE A 138 7.72 -2.48 -2.49
N GLU A 139 8.46 -2.19 -1.41
CA GLU A 139 7.95 -1.44 -0.26
C GLU A 139 8.66 -0.08 -0.16
N ASN A 140 7.90 1.02 -0.21
CA ASN A 140 8.45 2.38 -0.13
C ASN A 140 7.59 3.33 0.73
N THR A 141 8.08 3.85 1.85
CA THR A 141 9.39 3.59 2.48
C THR A 141 9.49 2.18 3.07
N HIS A 142 10.69 1.62 3.14
CA HIS A 142 10.89 0.26 3.68
C HIS A 142 11.04 0.25 5.22
N ASN A 143 10.13 -0.41 5.92
CA ASN A 143 10.03 -0.41 7.38
C ASN A 143 11.27 -1.00 8.06
N ARG A 144 11.61 -2.26 7.75
CA ARG A 144 12.83 -2.92 8.27
C ARG A 144 14.12 -2.35 7.67
N GLY A 145 13.99 -1.48 6.66
CA GLY A 145 15.08 -0.67 6.12
C GLY A 145 15.36 0.60 6.93
N GLY A 146 14.63 0.80 8.04
CA GLY A 146 14.70 2.00 8.86
C GLY A 146 14.07 3.20 8.16
N GLY A 147 12.91 3.01 7.52
CA GLY A 147 12.22 4.05 6.75
C GLY A 147 13.00 4.50 5.51
N SER A 148 13.76 3.58 4.88
CA SER A 148 14.55 3.92 3.71
C SER A 148 13.62 4.31 2.55
N VAL A 149 13.96 5.40 1.86
CA VAL A 149 13.27 5.83 0.64
C VAL A 149 14.02 5.22 -0.54
N TRP A 150 13.31 4.50 -1.41
CA TRP A 150 13.89 4.02 -2.65
C TRP A 150 14.22 5.19 -3.59
N PRO A 151 15.44 5.26 -4.15
CA PRO A 151 15.75 6.17 -5.24
C PRO A 151 14.84 5.89 -6.45
N LEU A 152 14.32 6.95 -7.08
CA LEU A 152 13.40 6.81 -8.22
C LEU A 152 14.07 6.04 -9.38
N GLU A 153 15.32 6.36 -9.71
CA GLU A 153 16.10 5.67 -10.76
C GLU A 153 16.22 4.16 -10.50
N GLN A 154 16.30 3.75 -9.23
CA GLN A 154 16.36 2.33 -8.88
C GLN A 154 14.99 1.64 -9.04
N ILE A 155 13.90 2.33 -8.69
CA ILE A 155 12.53 1.86 -8.99
C ILE A 155 12.35 1.71 -10.51
N GLU A 156 12.75 2.72 -11.29
CA GLU A 156 12.67 2.70 -12.76
C GLU A 156 13.43 1.51 -13.35
N SER A 157 14.66 1.29 -12.91
CA SER A 157 15.49 0.18 -13.36
C SER A 157 14.84 -1.18 -13.04
N VAL A 158 14.41 -1.39 -11.80
CA VAL A 158 13.78 -2.65 -11.37
C VAL A 158 12.45 -2.91 -12.07
N THR A 159 11.58 -1.89 -12.14
CA THR A 159 10.27 -2.02 -12.78
C THR A 159 10.37 -2.23 -14.28
N SER A 160 11.34 -1.61 -14.95
CA SER A 160 11.61 -1.84 -16.37
C SER A 160 12.06 -3.26 -16.64
N THR A 161 12.98 -3.81 -15.83
CA THR A 161 13.39 -5.21 -15.90
C THR A 161 12.21 -6.16 -15.68
N ALA A 162 11.40 -5.93 -14.63
CA ALA A 162 10.21 -6.73 -14.36
C ALA A 162 9.23 -6.76 -15.55
N ARG A 163 8.96 -5.58 -16.17
CA ARG A 163 8.10 -5.48 -17.35
C ARG A 163 8.69 -6.19 -18.56
N GLY A 164 10.02 -6.17 -18.74
CA GLY A 164 10.71 -6.93 -19.79
C GLY A 164 10.47 -8.44 -19.71
N HIS A 165 10.22 -8.95 -18.49
CA HIS A 165 9.85 -10.35 -18.24
C HIS A 165 8.33 -10.60 -18.18
N GLY A 166 7.52 -9.57 -18.42
CA GLY A 166 6.06 -9.67 -18.36
C GLY A 166 5.49 -9.81 -16.95
N LEU A 167 6.24 -9.40 -15.92
CA LEU A 167 5.80 -9.44 -14.53
C LEU A 167 4.95 -8.22 -14.18
N ALA A 168 3.88 -8.43 -13.42
CA ALA A 168 3.11 -7.36 -12.81
C ALA A 168 3.91 -6.69 -11.67
N LEU A 169 3.49 -5.49 -11.29
CA LEU A 169 4.17 -4.64 -10.32
C LEU A 169 3.21 -4.13 -9.25
N HIS A 170 3.57 -4.35 -7.98
CA HIS A 170 2.86 -3.82 -6.82
C HIS A 170 3.79 -2.99 -5.94
N LEU A 171 3.30 -1.84 -5.47
CA LEU A 171 3.95 -1.04 -4.44
C LEU A 171 3.18 -1.16 -3.12
N ASP A 172 3.83 -1.71 -2.11
CA ASP A 172 3.47 -1.46 -0.71
C ASP A 172 3.91 -0.04 -0.35
N GLY A 173 2.97 0.88 -0.50
CA GLY A 173 3.14 2.30 -0.24
C GLY A 173 2.57 2.70 1.11
N ALA A 174 2.62 1.83 2.13
CA ALA A 174 2.12 2.12 3.47
C ALA A 174 2.61 3.47 4.04
N ARG A 175 3.78 3.94 3.57
CA ARG A 175 4.35 5.25 3.89
C ARG A 175 4.83 6.01 2.64
N LEU A 176 4.13 5.86 1.52
CA LEU A 176 4.45 6.57 0.27
C LEU A 176 4.39 8.09 0.44
N TRP A 177 3.49 8.58 1.30
CA TRP A 177 3.38 9.98 1.67
C TRP A 177 4.69 10.51 2.30
N ASN A 178 5.31 9.73 3.19
CA ASN A 178 6.59 10.08 3.81
C ASN A 178 7.73 10.05 2.78
N ALA A 179 7.74 9.05 1.89
CA ALA A 179 8.73 8.97 0.83
C ALA A 179 8.73 10.26 -0.02
N SER A 180 7.55 10.69 -0.44
CA SER A 180 7.35 11.90 -1.25
C SER A 180 7.68 13.19 -0.49
N ALA A 181 7.29 13.28 0.79
CA ALA A 181 7.62 14.43 1.63
C ALA A 181 9.13 14.63 1.83
N VAL A 182 9.90 13.53 1.88
CA VAL A 182 11.36 13.57 2.10
C VAL A 182 12.15 13.70 0.81
N SER A 183 11.73 13.02 -0.26
CA SER A 183 12.44 13.04 -1.55
C SER A 183 12.08 14.24 -2.43
N GLY A 184 10.91 14.85 -2.19
CA GLY A 184 10.33 15.86 -3.08
C GLY A 184 9.76 15.29 -4.39
N VAL A 185 9.82 13.98 -4.59
CA VAL A 185 9.21 13.30 -5.75
C VAL A 185 7.72 13.17 -5.50
N ASN A 186 6.90 13.55 -6.48
CA ASN A 186 5.44 13.46 -6.37
C ASN A 186 4.97 11.99 -6.29
N GLU A 187 3.95 11.71 -5.48
CA GLU A 187 3.42 10.36 -5.28
C GLU A 187 2.97 9.70 -6.59
N ALA A 188 2.40 10.47 -7.53
CA ALA A 188 1.98 9.96 -8.83
C ALA A 188 3.16 9.49 -9.69
N VAL A 189 4.34 10.10 -9.52
CA VAL A 189 5.57 9.68 -10.23
C VAL A 189 5.99 8.30 -9.73
N TYR A 190 6.06 8.10 -8.40
CA TYR A 190 6.31 6.77 -7.84
C TYR A 190 5.25 5.76 -8.28
N ALA A 191 3.97 6.11 -8.12
CA ALA A 191 2.85 5.23 -8.45
C ALA A 191 2.80 4.85 -9.94
N GLY A 192 3.26 5.73 -10.83
CA GLY A 192 3.29 5.51 -12.28
C GLY A 192 4.04 4.26 -12.71
N HIS A 193 5.03 3.81 -11.93
CA HIS A 193 5.81 2.61 -12.25
C HIS A 193 5.08 1.29 -11.95
N PHE A 194 4.02 1.31 -11.15
CA PHE A 194 3.35 0.11 -10.63
C PHE A 194 1.97 -0.11 -11.23
N ASP A 195 1.53 -1.35 -11.34
CA ASP A 195 0.16 -1.68 -11.77
C ASP A 195 -0.84 -1.47 -10.62
N THR A 196 -0.39 -1.69 -9.38
CA THR A 196 -1.15 -1.37 -8.17
C THR A 196 -0.29 -0.73 -7.09
N VAL A 197 -0.91 0.12 -6.27
CA VAL A 197 -0.26 0.74 -5.10
C VAL A 197 -1.20 0.65 -3.90
N SER A 198 -0.70 0.18 -2.76
CA SER A 198 -1.39 0.32 -1.49
C SER A 198 -0.90 1.56 -0.75
N VAL A 199 -1.80 2.32 -0.10
CA VAL A 199 -1.44 3.46 0.75
C VAL A 199 -2.21 3.40 2.06
N CYS A 200 -1.55 3.75 3.17
CA CYS A 200 -2.18 3.75 4.49
C CYS A 200 -2.56 5.17 4.93
N PHE A 201 -3.66 5.28 5.66
CA PHE A 201 -4.05 6.52 6.36
C PHE A 201 -3.85 6.39 7.87
N SER A 202 -3.84 5.17 8.41
CA SER A 202 -3.77 4.88 9.84
C SER A 202 -2.35 4.75 10.40
N LYS A 203 -1.48 5.65 9.96
CA LYS A 203 -0.07 5.79 10.37
C LYS A 203 0.24 7.28 10.58
N GLY A 204 1.33 7.80 10.03
CA GLY A 204 1.69 9.23 10.13
C GLY A 204 0.60 10.22 9.68
N LEU A 205 -0.38 9.81 8.86
CA LEU A 205 -1.52 10.66 8.50
C LEU A 205 -2.61 10.77 9.59
N GLY A 206 -2.64 9.86 10.56
CA GLY A 206 -3.44 10.01 11.77
C GLY A 206 -4.88 9.49 11.73
N ALA A 207 -5.35 8.92 10.61
CA ALA A 207 -6.67 8.31 10.57
C ALA A 207 -6.75 7.11 11.55
N PRO A 208 -7.90 6.81 12.15
CA PRO A 208 -7.99 5.73 13.12
C PRO A 208 -7.88 4.34 12.47
N VAL A 209 -8.36 4.21 11.24
CA VAL A 209 -8.44 2.95 10.48
C VAL A 209 -8.29 3.29 9.00
N GLY A 210 -7.76 2.35 8.24
CA GLY A 210 -8.00 2.32 6.81
C GLY A 210 -6.76 2.45 5.96
N SER A 211 -6.87 1.86 4.79
CA SER A 211 -5.92 1.95 3.68
C SER A 211 -6.72 1.90 2.39
N VAL A 212 -6.07 2.22 1.28
CA VAL A 212 -6.66 2.08 -0.06
C VAL A 212 -5.70 1.30 -0.93
N LEU A 213 -6.25 0.45 -1.78
CA LEU A 213 -5.56 -0.10 -2.94
C LEU A 213 -6.00 0.67 -4.19
N VAL A 214 -5.05 1.18 -4.98
CA VAL A 214 -5.30 1.85 -6.27
C VAL A 214 -4.70 1.07 -7.44
N GLY A 215 -5.29 1.19 -8.63
CA GLY A 215 -4.86 0.49 -9.84
C GLY A 215 -5.76 0.80 -11.04
N SER A 216 -5.72 -0.04 -12.07
CA SER A 216 -6.68 0.01 -13.18
C SER A 216 -8.09 -0.39 -12.72
N ALA A 217 -9.11 0.07 -13.44
CA ALA A 217 -10.50 -0.23 -13.14
C ALA A 217 -10.75 -1.75 -13.05
N ASP A 218 -10.17 -2.53 -13.97
CA ASP A 218 -10.30 -3.99 -14.01
C ASP A 218 -9.66 -4.68 -12.80
N VAL A 219 -8.48 -4.22 -12.37
CA VAL A 219 -7.79 -4.79 -11.21
C VAL A 219 -8.55 -4.46 -9.92
N ILE A 220 -9.08 -3.25 -9.82
CA ILE A 220 -9.87 -2.83 -8.66
C ILE A 220 -11.22 -3.53 -8.60
N ALA A 221 -11.86 -3.81 -9.74
CA ALA A 221 -13.07 -4.63 -9.77
C ALA A 221 -12.82 -6.04 -9.20
N LYS A 222 -11.70 -6.69 -9.58
CA LYS A 222 -11.27 -7.96 -8.98
C LYS A 222 -10.98 -7.82 -7.48
N ALA A 223 -10.30 -6.74 -7.08
CA ALA A 223 -9.96 -6.50 -5.69
C ALA A 223 -11.23 -6.33 -4.82
N ARG A 224 -12.27 -5.66 -5.32
CA ARG A 224 -13.58 -5.54 -4.62
C ARG A 224 -14.23 -6.90 -4.40
N PHE A 225 -14.16 -7.80 -5.38
CA PHE A 225 -14.66 -9.17 -5.22
C PHE A 225 -13.89 -9.90 -4.10
N PHE A 226 -12.56 -9.86 -4.12
CA PHE A 226 -11.75 -10.51 -3.08
C PHE A 226 -11.88 -9.84 -1.71
N ARG A 227 -12.11 -8.51 -1.66
CA ARG A 227 -12.44 -7.77 -0.44
C ARG A 227 -13.71 -8.32 0.20
N LYS A 228 -14.71 -8.67 -0.61
CA LYS A 228 -15.94 -9.31 -0.14
C LYS A 228 -15.64 -10.71 0.41
N GLN A 229 -14.84 -11.50 -0.30
CA GLN A 229 -14.45 -12.85 0.12
C GLN A 229 -13.68 -12.87 1.45
N GLN A 230 -12.80 -11.89 1.66
CA GLN A 230 -11.96 -11.77 2.85
C GLN A 230 -12.63 -10.97 4.00
N GLY A 231 -13.92 -10.62 3.87
CA GLY A 231 -14.68 -9.96 4.93
C GLY A 231 -14.39 -8.47 5.12
N GLY A 232 -13.71 -7.82 4.18
CA GLY A 232 -13.40 -6.38 4.24
C GLY A 232 -14.49 -5.46 3.68
N ALA A 233 -15.54 -6.01 3.07
CA ALA A 233 -16.64 -5.22 2.52
C ALA A 233 -17.63 -4.85 3.63
N MET A 234 -17.43 -3.66 4.19
CA MET A 234 -18.20 -3.07 5.29
C MET A 234 -19.46 -2.35 4.77
N ARG A 235 -20.30 -1.83 5.68
CA ARG A 235 -21.54 -1.09 5.36
C ARG A 235 -21.29 0.41 5.37
N GLN A 236 -21.84 1.13 6.34
CA GLN A 236 -21.69 2.59 6.55
C GLN A 236 -20.27 2.95 7.01
N VAL A 237 -19.29 2.65 6.16
CA VAL A 237 -17.88 2.86 6.43
C VAL A 237 -17.41 4.26 6.04
N GLY A 238 -18.30 5.09 5.47
CA GLY A 238 -18.08 6.51 5.26
C GLY A 238 -17.61 7.25 6.52
N ILE A 239 -17.96 6.79 7.72
CA ILE A 239 -17.43 7.34 8.99
C ILE A 239 -15.89 7.21 9.05
N LEU A 240 -15.33 6.06 8.65
CA LEU A 240 -13.88 5.86 8.63
C LEU A 240 -13.24 6.52 7.41
N ALA A 241 -13.94 6.51 6.27
CA ALA A 241 -13.46 7.17 5.07
C ALA A 241 -13.35 8.70 5.24
N ALA A 242 -14.25 9.33 6.00
CA ALA A 242 -14.16 10.76 6.33
C ALA A 242 -12.88 11.10 7.11
N ALA A 243 -12.47 10.24 8.04
CA ALA A 243 -11.22 10.42 8.77
C ALA A 243 -10.00 10.33 7.83
N ALA A 244 -10.02 9.35 6.91
CA ALA A 244 -8.97 9.19 5.91
C ALA A 244 -8.93 10.37 4.91
N ALA A 245 -10.08 10.89 4.49
CA ALA A 245 -10.17 12.07 3.63
C ALA A 245 -9.61 13.32 4.33
N HIS A 246 -10.02 13.56 5.58
CA HIS A 246 -9.46 14.64 6.41
C HIS A 246 -7.94 14.51 6.54
N ALA A 247 -7.44 13.31 6.82
CA ALA A 247 -6.02 13.02 6.96
C ALA A 247 -5.24 13.30 5.66
N LEU A 248 -5.80 12.91 4.51
CA LEU A 248 -5.21 13.11 3.20
C LEU A 248 -5.08 14.61 2.84
N GLU A 249 -6.06 15.41 3.21
CA GLU A 249 -6.10 16.85 2.90
C GLU A 249 -5.26 17.70 3.86
N ASN A 250 -5.28 17.37 5.15
CA ASN A 250 -4.76 18.25 6.19
C ASN A 250 -3.42 17.77 6.77
N ASN A 251 -3.14 16.47 6.73
CA ASN A 251 -1.99 15.88 7.43
C ASN A 251 -0.82 15.46 6.54
N ARG A 252 -0.93 15.57 5.20
CA ARG A 252 0.20 15.22 4.31
C ARG A 252 1.36 16.21 4.41
N ALA A 253 1.09 17.51 4.41
CA ALA A 253 2.15 18.53 4.40
C ALA A 253 3.04 18.50 5.64
N ARG A 254 2.46 18.20 6.81
CA ARG A 254 3.16 18.11 8.11
C ARG A 254 4.06 16.87 8.27
N LEU A 255 4.06 15.94 7.32
CA LEU A 255 4.98 14.78 7.38
C LEU A 255 6.46 15.21 7.27
N ALA A 256 6.74 16.34 6.64
CA ALA A 256 8.09 16.91 6.60
C ALA A 256 8.57 17.33 8.01
N ASP A 257 7.67 17.91 8.82
CA ASP A 257 7.98 18.30 10.21
C ASP A 257 8.24 17.07 11.07
N ASP A 258 7.43 16.02 10.91
CA ASP A 258 7.62 14.74 11.62
C ASP A 258 9.00 14.14 11.32
N HIS A 259 9.39 14.11 10.04
CA HIS A 259 10.71 13.63 9.63
C HIS A 259 11.86 14.49 10.19
N ALA A 260 11.68 15.81 10.25
CA ALA A 260 12.66 16.70 10.87
C ALA A 260 12.84 16.41 12.36
N ASN A 261 11.75 16.15 13.08
CA ASN A 261 11.78 15.80 14.50
C ASN A 261 12.50 14.46 14.78
N CYS A 262 12.43 13.49 13.86
CA CYS A 262 13.16 12.22 14.00
C CYS A 262 14.68 12.32 13.80
N ARG A 263 15.19 13.46 13.31
CA ARG A 263 16.62 13.71 13.10
C ARG A 263 17.27 14.50 14.24
N ALA A 264 16.47 15.14 15.09
CA ALA A 264 16.92 15.94 16.23
C ALA A 264 17.25 15.08 17.46
#